data_AF-T0M0E0-F1
#
_entry.id   AF-T0M0E0-F1
#
_cell.length_a   1.000
_cell.length_b   1.000
_cell.length_c   1.000
_cell.angle_alpha   90.00
_cell.angle_beta   90.00
_cell.angle_gamma   90.00
#
_symmetry.space_group_name_H-M   'P 1'
#
loop_
_entity.id
_entity.type
_entity.pdbx_description
1 polymer ?
#
loop_
_entity_poly.entity_id
_entity_poly.type
_entity_poly.pdbx_seq_one_letter_code
_entity_poly.pdbx_strand_id
1 'polypeptide(L)'
;MAVKNTSGMIPYCHPVPVMSIDFNFEIDEAKIIVTCRVKAIYRTGVEMEAINGVQVALLTIWDMVKYLEKDETGNYPNTSIGNINVVYKRKGDSYTS
;
A
#
# COMPACT_ATOMS: atom_id res chain seq x y z
N MET A 1 8.47 -1.11 4.98
CA MET A 1 8.46 -0.44 6.30
C MET A 1 7.09 0.15 6.65
N ALA A 2 6.44 0.89 5.74
CA ALA A 2 5.14 1.54 5.95
C ALA A 2 4.09 0.69 6.70
N VAL A 3 3.84 -0.52 6.21
CA VAL A 3 2.84 -1.46 6.76
C VAL A 3 3.01 -1.68 8.28
N LYS A 4 4.24 -1.86 8.75
CA LYS A 4 4.53 -2.12 10.17
C LYS A 4 4.45 -0.86 11.05
N ASN A 5 4.45 0.32 10.44
CA ASN A 5 4.40 1.62 11.14
C ASN A 5 3.06 2.34 10.95
N THR A 6 2.02 1.65 10.48
CA THR A 6 0.72 2.25 10.15
C THR A 6 0.09 2.95 11.36
N SER A 7 0.14 2.34 12.55
CA SER A 7 -0.39 2.95 13.78
C SER A 7 0.37 4.20 14.25
N GLY A 8 1.61 4.40 13.79
CA GLY A 8 2.37 5.63 14.03
C GLY A 8 2.07 6.75 13.02
N MET A 9 1.44 6.42 11.89
CA MET A 9 1.15 7.35 10.79
C MET A 9 -0.32 7.78 10.75
N ILE A 10 -1.24 6.88 11.07
CA ILE A 10 -2.69 7.11 10.95
C ILE A 10 -3.31 7.21 12.34
N PRO A 11 -3.89 8.36 12.72
CA PRO A 11 -4.62 8.51 13.97
C PRO A 11 -5.69 7.42 14.13
N TYR A 12 -5.84 6.91 15.35
CA TYR A 12 -6.83 5.87 15.72
C TYR A 12 -6.60 4.47 15.12
N CYS A 13 -5.53 4.23 14.37
CA CYS A 13 -5.12 2.87 14.03
C CYS A 13 -4.50 2.18 15.25
N HIS A 14 -4.89 0.92 15.48
CA HIS A 14 -4.34 0.13 16.57
C HIS A 14 -3.02 -0.50 16.12
N PRO A 15 -2.02 -0.65 17.00
CA PRO A 15 -0.84 -1.46 16.70
C PRO A 15 -1.26 -2.92 16.46
N VAL A 16 -0.96 -3.45 15.27
CA VAL A 16 -1.25 -4.84 14.88
C VAL A 16 0.06 -5.62 14.69
N PRO A 17 0.19 -6.83 15.27
CA PRO A 17 1.32 -7.71 14.99
C PRO A 17 1.21 -8.31 13.58
N VAL A 18 1.74 -7.59 12.59
CA VAL A 18 1.77 -8.04 11.19
C VAL A 18 2.63 -9.29 11.04
N MET A 19 2.04 -10.37 10.52
CA MET A 19 2.70 -11.65 10.33
C MET A 19 3.36 -11.78 8.95
N SER A 20 2.67 -11.34 7.90
CA SER A 20 3.21 -11.37 6.54
C SER A 20 2.76 -10.16 5.75
N ILE A 21 3.65 -9.72 4.85
CA ILE A 21 3.44 -8.64 3.90
C ILE A 21 3.95 -9.13 2.57
N ASP A 22 3.12 -9.05 1.55
CA ASP A 22 3.46 -9.43 0.18
C ASP A 22 3.09 -8.29 -0.75
N PHE A 23 3.99 -7.96 -1.68
CA PHE A 23 3.78 -6.93 -2.68
C PHE A 23 3.91 -7.55 -4.06
N ASN A 24 2.88 -7.34 -4.89
CA ASN A 24 2.90 -7.67 -6.31
C ASN A 24 2.91 -6.38 -7.13
N PHE A 25 3.71 -6.37 -8.19
CA PHE A 25 3.85 -5.25 -9.11
C PHE A 25 3.57 -5.73 -10.52
N GLU A 26 2.56 -5.15 -11.16
CA GLU A 26 2.25 -5.37 -12.56
C GLU A 26 2.60 -4.10 -13.32
N ILE A 27 3.56 -4.21 -14.23
CA ILE A 27 4.07 -3.10 -15.02
C ILE A 27 3.50 -3.23 -16.42
N ASP A 28 2.79 -2.20 -16.85
CA ASP A 28 2.26 -2.02 -18.20
C ASP A 28 2.94 -0.79 -18.83
N GLU A 29 2.78 -0.60 -20.14
CA GLU A 29 3.39 0.51 -20.88
C GLU A 29 2.98 1.89 -20.34
N ALA A 30 1.76 1.99 -19.78
CA ALA A 30 1.18 3.26 -19.33
C ALA A 30 1.04 3.40 -17.81
N LYS A 31 1.18 2.32 -17.03
CA LYS A 31 0.92 2.35 -15.58
C LYS A 31 1.59 1.21 -14.83
N ILE A 32 1.73 1.40 -13.53
CA ILE A 32 2.15 0.35 -12.59
C ILE A 32 1.01 0.10 -11.61
N ILE A 33 0.58 -1.16 -11.50
CA ILE A 33 -0.41 -1.60 -10.52
C ILE A 33 0.33 -2.25 -9.37
N VAL A 34 0.07 -1.75 -8.15
CA VAL A 34 0.66 -2.29 -6.92
C VAL A 34 -0.43 -2.96 -6.10
N THR A 35 -0.24 -4.23 -5.79
CA THR A 35 -1.09 -4.97 -4.85
C THR A 35 -0.32 -5.25 -3.58
N CYS A 36 -0.85 -4.85 -2.42
CA CYS A 36 -0.30 -5.20 -1.11
C CYS A 36 -1.24 -6.16 -0.39
N ARG A 37 -0.72 -7.31 0.03
CA ARG A 37 -1.43 -8.27 0.88
C ARG A 37 -0.80 -8.29 2.27
N VAL A 38 -1.62 -8.03 3.27
CA VAL A 38 -1.22 -8.06 4.68
C VAL A 38 -1.99 -9.15 5.42
N LYS A 39 -1.29 -9.90 6.27
CA LYS A 39 -1.89 -10.92 7.15
C LYS A 39 -1.50 -10.67 8.60
N ALA A 40 -2.47 -10.77 9.48
CA ALA A 40 -2.27 -10.81 10.93
C ALA A 40 -3.32 -11.71 11.59
N ILE A 41 -3.02 -12.19 12.80
CA ILE A 41 -3.99 -12.80 13.70
C ILE A 41 -4.20 -11.83 14.85
N TYR A 42 -5.30 -11.08 14.81
CA TYR A 42 -5.56 -10.04 15.81
C TYR A 42 -7.04 -9.65 15.92
N ARG A 43 -7.36 -8.77 16.88
CA ARG A 43 -8.73 -8.33 17.18
C ARG A 43 -9.30 -7.36 16.14
N THR A 44 -8.43 -6.62 15.46
CA THR A 44 -8.79 -5.72 14.36
C THR A 44 -8.29 -6.27 13.03
N GLY A 45 -8.90 -5.81 11.93
CA GLY A 45 -8.40 -6.09 10.59
C GLY A 45 -7.12 -5.32 10.25
N VAL A 46 -6.59 -5.58 9.06
CA VAL A 46 -5.32 -5.04 8.54
C VAL A 46 -5.49 -4.26 7.22
N GLU A 47 -6.68 -3.73 6.97
CA GLU A 47 -6.98 -2.99 5.74
C GLU A 47 -6.17 -1.70 5.67
N MET A 48 -6.01 -1.02 6.79
CA MET A 48 -5.25 0.23 6.86
C MET A 48 -3.77 0.00 6.62
N GLU A 49 -3.22 -1.10 7.12
CA GLU A 49 -1.85 -1.54 6.87
C GLU A 49 -1.63 -1.84 5.38
N ALA A 50 -2.59 -2.47 4.71
CA ALA A 50 -2.52 -2.75 3.29
C ALA A 50 -2.60 -1.47 2.44
N ILE A 51 -3.55 -0.57 2.74
CA ILE A 51 -3.71 0.72 2.05
C ILE A 51 -2.44 1.57 2.20
N ASN A 52 -1.94 1.71 3.44
CA ASN A 52 -0.72 2.45 3.72
C ASN A 52 0.50 1.84 3.00
N GLY A 53 0.56 0.50 2.97
CA GLY A 53 1.57 -0.23 2.20
C GLY A 53 1.58 0.13 0.72
N VAL A 54 0.42 0.08 0.05
CA VAL A 54 0.28 0.44 -1.37
C VAL A 54 0.65 1.91 -1.61
N GLN A 55 0.14 2.82 -0.77
CA GLN A 55 0.41 4.25 -0.91
C GLN A 55 1.91 4.55 -0.86
N VAL A 56 2.62 4.03 0.14
CA VAL A 56 4.06 4.26 0.26
C VAL A 56 4.84 3.59 -0.87
N ALA A 57 4.41 2.40 -1.33
CA ALA A 57 5.04 1.76 -2.49
C ALA A 57 4.89 2.61 -3.77
N LEU A 58 3.70 3.15 -4.03
CA LEU A 58 3.46 4.04 -5.17
C LEU A 58 4.25 5.36 -5.05
N LEU A 59 4.31 5.96 -3.87
CA LEU A 59 5.13 7.14 -3.61
C LEU A 59 6.63 6.86 -3.81
N THR A 60 7.08 5.67 -3.41
CA THR A 60 8.47 5.24 -3.62
C THR A 60 8.77 5.10 -5.12
N ILE A 61 7.84 4.50 -5.88
CA ILE A 61 7.98 4.39 -7.33
C ILE A 61 8.07 5.78 -7.96
N TRP A 62 7.16 6.70 -7.62
CA TRP A 62 7.21 8.07 -8.12
C TRP A 62 8.56 8.72 -7.79
N ASP A 63 9.04 8.62 -6.55
CA ASP A 63 10.31 9.20 -6.14
C ASP A 63 11.50 8.73 -7.00
N MET A 64 11.48 7.45 -7.41
CA MET A 64 12.51 6.85 -8.27
C MET A 64 12.45 7.34 -9.73
N VAL A 65 11.25 7.65 -10.26
CA VAL A 65 11.06 8.05 -11.67
C VAL A 65 10.81 9.55 -11.86
N LYS A 66 10.73 10.34 -10.77
CA LYS A 66 10.35 11.75 -10.79
C LYS A 66 11.19 12.65 -11.70
N TYR A 67 12.39 12.24 -12.08
CA TYR A 67 13.23 13.01 -13.02
C TYR A 67 12.89 12.73 -14.49
N LEU A 68 12.37 11.54 -14.80
CA LEU A 68 11.89 11.14 -16.13
C LEU A 68 10.50 11.69 -16.41
N GLU A 69 9.68 11.77 -15.37
CA GLU A 69 8.27 12.18 -15.43
C GLU A 69 8.07 13.71 -15.48
N LYS A 70 9.13 14.49 -15.22
CA LYS A 70 9.06 15.96 -15.23
C LYS A 70 9.09 16.50 -16.66
N ASP A 71 8.29 17.52 -16.91
CA ASP A 71 8.41 18.36 -18.11
C ASP A 71 9.49 19.45 -17.96
N GLU A 72 9.69 20.23 -19.02
CA GLU A 72 10.66 21.34 -19.07
C GLU A 72 10.39 22.44 -18.02
N THR A 73 9.16 22.53 -17.51
CA THR A 73 8.76 23.48 -16.47
C THR A 73 8.95 22.93 -15.05
N GLY A 74 9.33 21.65 -14.93
CA GLY A 74 9.49 20.94 -13.66
C GLY A 74 8.18 20.39 -13.07
N ASN A 75 7.09 20.40 -13.84
CA ASN A 75 5.78 19.87 -13.44
C ASN A 75 5.60 18.41 -13.88
N TYR A 76 4.54 17.77 -13.38
CA TYR A 76 4.18 16.37 -13.69
C TYR A 76 2.81 16.33 -14.39
N PRO A 77 2.73 16.57 -15.70
CA PRO A 77 1.45 16.71 -16.40
C PRO A 77 0.68 15.40 -16.54
N ASN A 78 1.38 14.26 -16.57
CA ASN A 78 0.80 12.95 -16.85
C ASN A 78 0.84 11.98 -15.65
N THR A 79 1.72 12.23 -14.69
CA THR A 79 1.94 11.32 -13.56
C THR A 79 0.86 11.51 -12.50
N SER A 80 0.23 10.42 -12.06
CA SER A 80 -0.75 10.45 -10.98
C SER A 80 -0.78 9.14 -10.20
N ILE A 81 -1.21 9.24 -8.94
CA ILE A 81 -1.55 8.08 -8.09
C ILE A 81 -3.06 8.11 -7.87
N GLY A 82 -3.73 6.99 -8.13
CA GLY A 82 -5.18 6.90 -8.01
C GLY A 82 -5.67 5.46 -7.84
N ASN A 83 -6.99 5.31 -7.72
CA ASN A 83 -7.67 4.00 -7.62
C ASN A 83 -7.13 3.11 -6.49
N ILE A 84 -6.85 3.71 -5.33
CA ILE A 84 -6.43 2.97 -4.14
C ILE A 84 -7.68 2.46 -3.41
N ASN A 85 -7.92 1.16 -3.50
CA ASN A 85 -9.05 0.51 -2.85
C ASN A 85 -8.66 -0.85 -2.25
N VAL A 86 -9.45 -1.29 -1.28
CA VAL A 86 -9.37 -2.68 -0.77
C VAL A 86 -10.02 -3.59 -1.80
N VAL A 87 -9.24 -4.51 -2.40
CA VAL A 87 -9.76 -5.48 -3.37
C VAL A 87 -10.57 -6.57 -2.66
N TYR A 88 -10.03 -7.10 -1.55
CA TYR A 88 -10.73 -8.06 -0.71
C TYR A 88 -10.22 -8.03 0.73
N LYS A 89 -11.09 -8.41 1.66
CA LYS A 89 -10.75 -8.65 3.07
C LYS A 89 -11.36 -9.98 3.48
N ARG A 90 -10.59 -10.82 4.16
CA ARG A 90 -11.10 -12.03 4.82
C ARG A 90 -10.72 -12.02 6.29
N LYS A 91 -11.70 -12.19 7.16
CA LYS A 91 -11.49 -12.51 8.58
C LYS A 91 -11.57 -14.03 8.70
N GLY A 92 -10.53 -14.66 9.26
CA GLY A 92 -10.61 -16.07 9.63
C GLY A 92 -11.46 -16.22 10.90
N ASP A 93 -12.24 -17.29 11.00
CA ASP A 93 -12.90 -17.63 12.26
C ASP A 93 -11.83 -17.99 13.28
N SER A 94 -11.94 -17.43 14.49
CA SER A 94 -10.98 -17.62 15.58
C SER A 94 -10.94 -19.05 16.16
N TYR A 95 -11.60 -20.01 15.50
CA TYR A 95 -11.74 -21.39 15.96
C TYR A 95 -11.80 -22.34 14.75
N THR A 96 -10.65 -22.79 14.29
CA THR A 96 -10.49 -24.16 13.81
C THR A 96 -9.04 -24.56 14.02
N SER A 97 -8.89 -25.67 14.73
CA SER A 97 -7.66 -26.28 15.21
C SER A 97 -6.67 -26.61 14.09
#